data_AF-E2ZNR7-F1
#
_entry.id   AF-E2ZNR7-F1
#
_cell.length_a   1.000
_cell.length_b   1.000
_cell.length_c   1.000
_cell.angle_alpha   90.00
_cell.angle_beta   90.00
_cell.angle_gamma   90.00
#
_symmetry.space_group_name_H-M   'P 1'
#
loop_
_entity.id
_entity.type
_entity.pdbx_description
1 polymer ?
#
loop_
_entity_poly.entity_id
_entity_poly.type
_entity_poly.pdbx_seq_one_letter_code
_entity_poly.pdbx_strand_id
1 'polypeptide(L)'
;MKAVLLSIQPVWCSKIVLKEKTVEVRKTKPEDVKTPFKCYIYCTKERSKMGWLRIVPGKGWQRLDGTVIGEFVCDKIWELAPICRAPDDVEEMACMDRDRIVRYLSKCRGWAWHISDLKIYDQPRELRAFTGLQSTRFGMWPVEITRPPQSWCYVEELSSE
;
A
#
# COMPACT_ATOMS: atom_id res chain seq x y z
N MET A 1 -4.83 15.61 -6.45
CA MET A 1 -3.47 15.45 -5.88
C MET A 1 -3.01 14.03 -6.18
N LYS A 2 -1.86 13.89 -6.83
CA LYS A 2 -1.32 12.59 -7.25
C LYS A 2 -0.94 11.75 -6.04
N ALA A 3 -1.50 10.55 -5.96
CA ALA A 3 -1.26 9.58 -4.89
C ALA A 3 -0.85 8.22 -5.48
N VAL A 4 -0.52 7.27 -4.61
CA VAL A 4 -0.22 5.89 -4.98
C VAL A 4 -1.26 4.96 -4.34
N LEU A 5 -1.74 3.97 -5.09
CA LEU A 5 -2.56 2.88 -4.55
C LEU A 5 -1.72 1.61 -4.47
N LEU A 6 -1.60 1.02 -3.28
CA LEU A 6 -0.83 -0.19 -3.01
C LEU A 6 -1.76 -1.39 -2.79
N SER A 7 -1.49 -2.51 -3.47
CA SER A 7 -2.13 -3.78 -3.13
C SER A 7 -1.34 -4.49 -2.03
N ILE A 8 -1.98 -4.75 -0.89
CA ILE A 8 -1.39 -5.38 0.29
C ILE A 8 -2.21 -6.60 0.70
N GLN A 9 -1.54 -7.71 1.03
CA GLN A 9 -2.23 -8.94 1.46
C GLN A 9 -2.82 -8.79 2.87
N PRO A 10 -3.94 -9.47 3.19
CA PRO A 10 -4.61 -9.34 4.48
C PRO A 10 -3.70 -9.53 5.70
N VAL A 11 -2.79 -10.51 5.67
CA VAL A 11 -1.83 -10.74 6.76
C VAL A 11 -0.96 -9.52 7.06
N TRP A 12 -0.59 -8.74 6.04
CA TRP A 12 0.19 -7.52 6.19
C TRP A 12 -0.69 -6.32 6.55
N CYS A 13 -1.92 -6.26 6.01
CA CYS A 13 -2.91 -5.28 6.42
C CYS A 13 -3.17 -5.35 7.94
N SER A 14 -3.30 -6.54 8.51
CA SER A 14 -3.44 -6.73 9.97
C SER A 14 -2.30 -6.07 10.74
N LYS A 15 -1.05 -6.29 10.31
CA LYS A 15 0.14 -5.72 10.97
C LYS A 15 0.21 -4.20 10.85
N ILE A 16 -0.20 -3.65 9.71
CA ILE A 16 -0.28 -2.19 9.51
C ILE A 16 -1.37 -1.59 10.40
N VAL A 17 -2.56 -2.20 10.45
CA VAL A 17 -3.68 -1.73 11.29
C VAL A 17 -3.29 -1.75 12.77
N LEU A 18 -2.56 -2.77 13.21
CA LEU A 18 -2.02 -2.87 14.57
C LEU A 18 -0.80 -1.97 14.82
N LYS A 19 -0.33 -1.24 13.80
CA LYS A 19 0.88 -0.38 13.83
C LYS A 19 2.18 -1.13 14.14
N GLU A 20 2.18 -2.46 14.00
CA GLU A 20 3.39 -3.30 14.11
C GLU A 20 4.29 -3.15 12.88
N LYS A 21 3.66 -3.02 11.70
CA LYS A 21 4.37 -2.83 10.43
C LYS A 21 4.35 -1.35 10.05
N THR A 22 5.51 -0.72 10.12
CA THR A 22 5.73 0.70 9.79
C THR A 22 6.55 0.90 8.52
N VAL A 23 7.03 -0.17 7.89
CA VAL A 23 7.73 -0.14 6.60
C VAL A 23 7.11 -1.12 5.61
N GLU A 24 6.81 -0.65 4.41
CA GLU A 24 6.37 -1.48 3.28
C GLU A 24 7.53 -1.75 2.30
N VAL A 25 7.81 -3.02 2.01
CA VAL A 25 8.91 -3.42 1.12
C VAL A 25 8.40 -3.58 -0.31
N ARG A 26 9.05 -2.92 -1.28
CA ARG A 26 8.67 -2.96 -2.70
C ARG A 26 9.89 -3.07 -3.61
N LYS A 27 9.70 -3.74 -4.76
CA LYS A 27 10.72 -3.83 -5.82
C LYS A 27 10.93 -2.51 -6.56
N THR A 28 9.91 -1.69 -6.64
CA THR A 28 9.92 -0.40 -7.37
C THR A 28 9.45 0.73 -6.47
N LYS A 29 9.77 1.97 -6.84
CA LYS A 29 9.27 3.20 -6.21
C LYS A 29 8.64 4.13 -7.25
N PRO A 30 7.82 5.11 -6.86
CA PRO A 30 7.33 6.12 -7.78
C PRO A 30 8.48 7.02 -8.22
N GLU A 31 8.52 7.37 -9.50
CA GLU A 31 9.53 8.28 -10.08
C GLU A 31 8.98 9.69 -10.27
N ASP A 32 7.67 9.84 -10.47
CA ASP A 32 7.01 11.10 -10.81
C ASP A 32 6.42 11.82 -9.60
N VAL A 33 6.70 11.34 -8.38
CA VAL A 33 6.22 11.91 -7.13
C VAL A 33 7.36 11.89 -6.11
N LYS A 34 7.68 13.06 -5.56
CA LYS A 34 8.67 13.20 -4.48
C LYS A 34 7.99 13.00 -3.13
N THR A 35 8.73 12.45 -2.16
CA THR A 35 8.23 12.40 -0.79
C THR A 35 8.14 13.81 -0.19
N PRO A 36 7.14 14.08 0.68
CA PRO A 36 6.10 13.17 1.12
C PRO A 36 4.95 13.02 0.10
N PHE A 37 4.36 11.82 0.00
CA PHE A 37 3.17 11.60 -0.82
C PHE A 37 2.17 10.64 -0.18
N LYS A 38 0.90 10.78 -0.56
CA LYS A 38 -0.19 9.93 -0.06
C LYS A 38 -0.18 8.56 -0.73
N CYS A 39 -0.39 7.53 0.10
CA CYS A 39 -0.55 6.14 -0.28
C CYS A 39 -1.90 5.62 0.20
N TYR A 40 -2.64 4.92 -0.65
CA TYR A 40 -3.85 4.19 -0.30
C TYR A 40 -3.56 2.70 -0.16
N ILE A 41 -4.16 2.06 0.83
CA ILE A 41 -3.98 0.64 1.11
C ILE A 41 -5.19 -0.14 0.58
N TYR A 42 -5.03 -0.77 -0.58
CA TYR A 42 -5.97 -1.78 -1.07
C TYR A 42 -5.65 -3.13 -0.45
N CYS A 43 -6.57 -3.67 0.36
CA CYS A 43 -6.44 -5.03 0.88
C CYS A 43 -6.85 -6.02 -0.22
N THR A 44 -5.94 -6.88 -0.66
CA THR A 44 -6.28 -7.91 -1.66
C THR A 44 -7.27 -8.92 -1.09
N LYS A 45 -8.07 -9.56 -1.96
CA LYS A 45 -9.00 -10.62 -1.56
C LYS A 45 -8.29 -11.75 -0.83
N GLU A 46 -8.85 -12.17 0.30
CA GLU A 46 -8.39 -13.34 1.03
C GLU A 46 -8.76 -14.60 0.24
N ARG A 47 -7.94 -15.66 0.35
CA ARG A 47 -8.22 -16.93 -0.34
C ARG A 47 -9.38 -17.68 0.31
N SER A 48 -9.59 -17.47 1.60
CA SER A 48 -10.68 -18.08 2.35
C SER A 48 -12.05 -17.52 1.90
N LYS A 49 -13.09 -18.36 1.92
CA LYS A 49 -14.45 -17.90 1.60
C LYS A 49 -15.00 -16.88 2.60
N MET A 50 -14.51 -16.91 3.84
CA MET A 50 -14.92 -15.99 4.91
C MET A 50 -14.45 -14.56 4.64
N GLY A 51 -13.39 -14.37 3.85
CA GLY A 51 -12.78 -13.06 3.66
C GLY A 51 -11.98 -12.60 4.89
N TRP A 52 -11.50 -11.35 4.85
CA TRP A 52 -10.89 -10.69 6.00
C TRP A 52 -11.89 -9.70 6.59
N LEU A 53 -12.26 -9.90 7.86
CA LEU A 53 -13.38 -9.20 8.50
C LEU A 53 -12.91 -8.44 9.75
N ARG A 54 -13.60 -7.34 10.08
CA ARG A 54 -13.53 -6.71 11.41
C ARG A 54 -14.91 -6.65 12.06
N ILE A 55 -14.94 -6.71 13.39
CA ILE A 55 -16.15 -6.46 14.16
C ILE A 55 -16.31 -4.95 14.33
N VAL A 56 -17.48 -4.43 13.96
CA VAL A 56 -17.86 -3.05 14.18
C VAL A 56 -18.98 -3.02 15.24
N PRO A 57 -18.76 -2.39 16.40
CA PRO A 57 -19.77 -2.26 17.43
C PRO A 57 -21.10 -1.73 16.87
N GLY A 58 -22.20 -2.43 17.13
CA GLY A 58 -23.54 -2.07 16.64
C GLY A 58 -23.81 -2.32 15.14
N LYS A 59 -22.81 -2.68 14.34
CA LYS A 59 -22.97 -2.96 12.90
C LYS A 59 -22.59 -4.40 12.48
N GLY A 60 -22.00 -5.17 13.38
CA GLY A 60 -21.63 -6.57 13.14
C GLY A 60 -20.33 -6.73 12.35
N TRP A 61 -20.25 -7.75 11.51
CA TRP A 61 -19.06 -8.06 10.73
C TRP A 61 -18.96 -7.20 9.47
N GLN A 62 -17.84 -6.51 9.29
CA GLN A 62 -17.54 -5.74 8.09
C GLN A 62 -16.38 -6.38 7.33
N ARG A 63 -16.59 -6.63 6.03
CA ARG A 63 -15.57 -7.15 5.13
C ARG A 63 -14.59 -6.07 4.71
N LEU A 64 -13.30 -6.37 4.75
CA LEU A 64 -12.20 -5.45 4.47
C LEU A 64 -11.38 -5.87 3.24
N ASP A 65 -11.28 -7.17 2.95
CA ASP A 65 -10.59 -7.63 1.74
C ASP A 65 -11.35 -7.26 0.47
N GLY A 66 -10.60 -6.92 -0.58
CA GLY A 66 -11.15 -6.40 -1.82
C GLY A 66 -11.49 -4.91 -1.82
N THR A 67 -11.11 -4.17 -0.77
CA THR A 67 -11.41 -2.74 -0.60
C THR A 67 -10.17 -1.93 -0.23
N VAL A 68 -10.26 -0.60 -0.36
CA VAL A 68 -9.29 0.35 0.17
C VAL A 68 -9.63 0.62 1.64
N ILE A 69 -8.78 0.13 2.54
CA ILE A 69 -9.05 0.08 3.99
C ILE A 69 -8.50 1.29 4.75
N GLY A 70 -7.65 2.09 4.11
CA GLY A 70 -7.00 3.22 4.74
C GLY A 70 -6.00 3.91 3.82
N GLU A 71 -5.32 4.89 4.38
CA GLU A 71 -4.27 5.68 3.74
C GLU A 71 -3.12 5.96 4.71
N PHE A 72 -1.96 6.32 4.16
CA PHE A 72 -0.82 6.80 4.91
C PHE A 72 0.00 7.79 4.07
N VAL A 73 0.90 8.51 4.71
CA VAL A 73 1.91 9.34 4.05
C VAL A 73 3.23 8.58 3.97
N CYS A 74 3.76 8.44 2.77
CA CYS A 74 5.13 8.00 2.54
C CYS A 74 6.04 9.23 2.54
N ASP A 75 6.70 9.49 3.67
CA ASP A 75 7.63 10.60 3.89
C ASP A 75 9.09 10.23 3.56
N LYS A 76 9.43 8.93 3.64
CA LYS A 76 10.78 8.41 3.38
C LYS A 76 10.76 7.13 2.58
N ILE A 77 11.74 6.99 1.68
CA ILE A 77 12.03 5.76 0.95
C ILE A 77 13.51 5.45 1.11
N TRP A 78 13.82 4.27 1.62
CA TRP A 78 15.20 3.77 1.75
C TRP A 78 15.50 2.68 0.74
N GLU A 79 16.74 2.64 0.29
CA GLU A 79 17.27 1.58 -0.57
C GLU A 79 17.74 0.40 0.28
N LEU A 80 17.24 -0.81 -0.02
CA LEU A 80 17.54 -2.02 0.76
C LEU A 80 18.76 -2.80 0.25
N ALA A 81 19.04 -2.77 -1.06
CA ALA A 81 20.13 -3.55 -1.67
C ALA A 81 20.62 -2.89 -2.97
N PRO A 82 21.90 -3.05 -3.36
CA PRO A 82 22.99 -3.75 -2.66
C PRO A 82 23.74 -2.88 -1.62
N ILE A 83 23.37 -1.61 -1.47
CA ILE A 83 23.94 -0.68 -0.50
C ILE A 83 22.86 -0.42 0.55
N CYS A 84 22.97 -1.01 1.74
CA CYS A 84 21.99 -0.85 2.81
C CYS A 84 22.00 0.60 3.32
N ARG A 85 21.16 1.46 2.72
CA ARG A 85 20.87 2.82 3.21
C ARG A 85 19.58 2.86 4.03
N ALA A 86 19.09 1.69 4.42
CA ALA A 86 17.94 1.54 5.31
C ALA A 86 18.39 1.55 6.78
N PRO A 87 17.49 1.91 7.70
CA PRO A 87 17.73 1.77 9.14
C PRO A 87 18.09 0.32 9.52
N ASP A 88 18.88 0.16 10.59
CA ASP A 88 19.33 -1.16 11.07
C ASP A 88 18.17 -2.07 11.51
N ASP A 89 17.05 -1.47 11.94
CA ASP A 89 15.82 -2.11 12.41
C ASP A 89 14.77 -2.30 11.30
N VAL A 90 15.14 -2.18 10.01
CA VAL A 90 14.18 -2.27 8.89
C VAL A 90 13.44 -3.62 8.82
N GLU A 91 14.09 -4.71 9.25
CA GLU A 91 13.49 -6.05 9.31
C GLU A 91 12.33 -6.09 10.32
N GLU A 92 12.54 -5.47 11.49
CA GLU A 92 11.53 -5.32 12.55
C GLU A 92 10.37 -4.44 12.08
N MET A 93 10.69 -3.24 11.56
CA MET A 93 9.69 -2.30 11.03
C MET A 93 8.87 -2.88 9.88
N ALA A 94 9.46 -3.75 9.05
CA ALA A 94 8.76 -4.42 7.97
C ALA A 94 7.96 -5.65 8.43
N CYS A 95 8.12 -6.08 9.69
CA CYS A 95 7.67 -7.36 10.22
C CYS A 95 8.10 -8.54 9.33
N MET A 96 9.31 -8.48 8.79
CA MET A 96 9.81 -9.42 7.79
C MET A 96 11.29 -9.70 8.02
N ASP A 97 11.62 -10.98 8.26
CA ASP A 97 13.02 -11.40 8.35
C ASP A 97 13.78 -11.18 7.03
N ARG A 98 15.10 -11.07 7.14
CA ARG A 98 16.02 -10.95 6.01
C ARG A 98 15.75 -11.92 4.87
N ASP A 99 15.57 -13.20 5.16
CA ASP A 99 15.41 -14.24 4.12
C ASP A 99 14.11 -14.05 3.34
N ARG A 100 13.06 -13.60 3.99
CA ARG A 100 11.77 -13.29 3.37
C ARG A 100 11.87 -12.00 2.55
N ILE A 101 12.60 -10.98 3.01
CA ILE A 101 12.91 -9.77 2.22
C ILE A 101 13.69 -10.17 0.97
N VAL A 102 14.79 -10.93 1.11
CA VAL A 102 15.64 -11.35 0.00
C VAL A 102 14.88 -12.21 -1.01
N ARG A 103 14.05 -13.15 -0.55
CA ARG A 103 13.18 -13.96 -1.42
C ARG A 103 12.17 -13.10 -2.16
N TYR A 104 11.50 -12.19 -1.45
CA TYR A 104 10.52 -11.29 -2.06
C TYR A 104 11.16 -10.42 -3.14
N LEU A 105 12.30 -9.81 -2.84
CA LEU A 105 13.05 -8.99 -3.79
C LEU A 105 13.71 -9.81 -4.89
N SER A 106 13.79 -11.13 -4.74
CA SER A 106 14.40 -12.05 -5.71
C SER A 106 15.86 -11.68 -6.04
N LYS A 107 16.60 -11.21 -5.02
CA LYS A 107 17.96 -10.64 -5.14
C LYS A 107 18.08 -9.40 -6.05
N CYS A 108 16.96 -8.74 -6.38
CA CYS A 108 16.97 -7.47 -7.09
C CYS A 108 17.02 -6.27 -6.14
N ARG A 109 17.22 -5.08 -6.70
CA ARG A 109 17.08 -3.80 -5.99
C ARG A 109 15.68 -3.71 -5.35
N GLY A 110 15.63 -3.19 -4.13
CA GLY A 110 14.39 -3.03 -3.38
C GLY A 110 14.37 -1.76 -2.55
N TRP A 111 13.17 -1.38 -2.16
CA TRP A 111 12.86 -0.13 -1.49
C TRP A 111 12.00 -0.39 -0.26
N ALA A 112 12.32 0.30 0.82
CA ALA A 112 11.55 0.35 2.05
C ALA A 112 10.80 1.68 2.11
N TRP A 113 9.48 1.64 2.07
CA TRP A 113 8.61 2.83 2.09
C TRP A 113 8.09 3.01 3.51
N HIS A 114 8.34 4.16 4.12
CA HIS A 114 7.88 4.45 5.47
C HIS A 114 6.37 4.70 5.50
N ILE A 115 5.69 4.12 6.49
CA ILE A 115 4.27 4.29 6.74
C ILE A 115 4.11 5.30 7.87
N SER A 116 3.92 6.57 7.50
CA SER A 116 3.67 7.67 8.45
C SER A 116 2.24 8.19 8.33
N ASP A 117 1.71 8.89 9.35
CA ASP A 117 0.33 9.42 9.36
C ASP A 117 -0.74 8.40 8.91
N LEU A 118 -0.68 7.18 9.45
CA LEU A 118 -1.59 6.08 9.10
C LEU A 118 -3.02 6.39 9.55
N LYS A 119 -3.96 6.30 8.61
CA LYS A 119 -5.41 6.43 8.83
C LYS A 119 -6.12 5.19 8.32
N ILE A 120 -6.88 4.54 9.21
CA ILE A 120 -7.73 3.40 8.87
C ILE A 120 -9.17 3.89 8.78
N TYR A 121 -9.87 3.57 7.70
CA TYR A 121 -11.22 4.08 7.47
C TYR A 121 -12.27 3.32 8.28
N ASP A 122 -13.23 4.03 8.84
CA ASP A 122 -14.45 3.45 9.42
C ASP A 122 -15.35 2.81 8.36
N GLN A 123 -15.29 3.34 7.15
CA GLN A 123 -15.92 2.75 5.98
C GLN A 123 -14.87 2.55 4.88
N PRO A 124 -14.46 1.29 4.61
CA PRO A 124 -13.58 1.00 3.51
C PRO A 124 -14.20 1.45 2.19
N ARG A 125 -13.34 1.86 1.26
CA ARG A 125 -13.74 2.42 -0.03
C ARG A 125 -13.56 1.41 -1.14
N GLU A 126 -14.44 1.44 -2.11
CA GLU A 126 -14.29 0.59 -3.29
C GLU A 126 -13.24 1.16 -4.25
N LEU A 127 -12.67 0.27 -5.06
CA LEU A 127 -11.63 0.63 -6.02
C LEU A 127 -12.09 1.68 -7.04
N ARG A 128 -13.38 1.65 -7.39
CA ARG A 128 -14.03 2.62 -8.30
C ARG A 128 -14.12 4.05 -7.75
N ALA A 129 -13.84 4.26 -6.47
CA ALA A 129 -13.78 5.60 -5.88
C ALA A 129 -12.50 6.36 -6.26
N PHE A 130 -11.61 5.73 -7.04
CA PHE A 130 -10.32 6.26 -7.45
C PHE A 130 -10.19 6.24 -8.97
N THR A 131 -9.57 7.29 -9.52
CA THR A 131 -9.17 7.35 -10.92
C THR A 131 -7.71 6.95 -11.02
N GLY A 132 -7.41 5.93 -11.82
CA GLY A 132 -6.03 5.54 -12.09
C GLY A 132 -5.34 6.56 -12.96
N LEU A 133 -4.03 6.67 -12.86
CA LEU A 133 -3.23 7.48 -13.75
C LEU A 133 -2.20 6.62 -14.48
N GLN A 134 -2.25 6.62 -15.80
CA GLN A 134 -1.30 5.93 -16.66
C GLN A 134 -0.29 6.91 -17.26
N SER A 135 1.01 6.59 -17.14
CA SER A 135 2.06 7.39 -17.76
C SER A 135 2.07 7.19 -19.28
N THR A 136 2.17 8.29 -20.02
CA THR A 136 2.27 8.33 -21.48
C THR A 136 3.34 9.32 -21.90
N ARG A 137 3.73 9.32 -23.18
CA ARG A 137 4.65 10.34 -23.73
C ARG A 137 4.14 11.78 -23.62
N PHE A 138 2.85 11.97 -23.37
CA PHE A 138 2.19 13.28 -23.22
C PHE A 138 1.89 13.63 -21.75
N GLY A 139 2.40 12.86 -20.79
CA GLY A 139 2.10 13.02 -19.38
C GLY A 139 1.15 11.94 -18.85
N MET A 140 0.48 12.22 -17.73
CA MET A 140 -0.41 11.27 -17.05
C MET A 140 -1.82 11.36 -17.61
N TRP A 141 -2.39 10.23 -17.99
CA TRP A 141 -3.78 10.14 -18.45
C TRP A 141 -4.66 9.43 -17.42
N PRO A 142 -5.87 9.97 -17.13
CA PRO A 142 -6.83 9.31 -16.27
C PRO A 142 -7.36 8.04 -16.92
N VAL A 143 -7.45 6.98 -16.14
CA VAL A 143 -7.97 5.67 -16.54
C VAL A 143 -8.86 5.10 -15.45
N GLU A 144 -9.87 4.33 -15.84
CA GLU A 144 -10.73 3.61 -14.89
C GLU A 144 -9.97 2.45 -14.23
N ILE A 145 -10.07 2.30 -12.91
CA ILE A 145 -9.47 1.19 -12.18
C ILE A 145 -10.47 0.02 -12.08
N THR A 146 -10.40 -0.90 -13.04
CA THR A 146 -11.27 -2.10 -13.06
C THR A 146 -10.72 -3.27 -12.25
N ARG A 147 -9.42 -3.26 -11.92
CA ARG A 147 -8.71 -4.32 -11.19
C ARG A 147 -7.66 -3.74 -10.27
N PRO A 148 -7.37 -4.38 -9.12
CA PRO A 148 -6.32 -3.90 -8.23
C PRO A 148 -4.94 -3.99 -8.90
N PRO A 149 -4.03 -3.06 -8.60
CA PRO A 149 -2.69 -3.08 -9.18
C PRO A 149 -1.92 -4.32 -8.72
N GLN A 150 -1.06 -4.88 -9.58
CA GLN A 150 -0.21 -6.02 -9.21
C GLN A 150 0.77 -5.67 -8.08
N SER A 151 1.28 -4.44 -8.08
CA SER A 151 2.11 -3.89 -7.01
C SER A 151 1.49 -2.59 -6.52
N TRP A 152 1.61 -1.54 -7.32
CA TRP A 152 1.02 -0.24 -7.08
C TRP A 152 0.74 0.47 -8.41
N CYS A 153 -0.10 1.49 -8.38
CA CYS A 153 -0.30 2.42 -9.49
C CYS A 153 -0.48 3.84 -8.96
N TYR A 154 -0.34 4.84 -9.84
CA TYR A 154 -0.73 6.20 -9.51
C TYR A 154 -2.24 6.35 -9.57
N VAL A 155 -2.80 7.15 -8.66
CA VAL A 155 -4.22 7.44 -8.61
C VAL A 155 -4.48 8.89 -8.24
N GLU A 156 -5.66 9.37 -8.58
CA GLU A 156 -6.29 10.53 -7.96
C GLU A 156 -7.58 10.11 -7.27
N GLU A 157 -7.88 10.78 -6.17
CA GLU A 157 -9.16 10.67 -5.53
C GLU A 157 -10.18 11.49 -6.32
N LEU A 158 -11.34 10.89 -6.60
CA LEU A 158 -12.48 11.64 -7.09
C LEU A 158 -12.91 12.59 -5.98
N SER A 159 -12.55 13.87 -6.08
CA SER A 159 -13.12 14.90 -5.23
C SER A 159 -14.62 14.89 -5.48
N SER A 160 -15.40 14.53 -4.47
CA SER A 160 -16.80 14.90 -4.42
C SER A 160 -16.77 16.42 -4.25
N GLU A 161 -16.99 17.16 -5.33
CA GLU A 161 -17.35 18.58 -5.24
C GLU A 161 -18.64 18.75 -4.42
#